data_AF-A0A7S3KCZ9-F1
#
_entry.id   AF-A0A7S3KCZ9-F1
#
_cell.length_a   1.000
_cell.length_b   1.000
_cell.length_c   1.000
_cell.angle_alpha   90.00
_cell.angle_beta   90.00
_cell.angle_gamma   90.00
#
_symmetry.space_group_name_H-M   'P 1'
#
loop_
_entity.id
_entity.type
_entity.pdbx_description
1 polymer ?
#
loop_
_entity_poly.entity_id
_entity_poly.type
_entity_poly.pdbx_seq_one_letter_code
_entity_poly.pdbx_strand_id
1 'polypeptide(L)'
;VSTLKAGKGPDDKSGFFINIFLQKAALAERLKEFVYNDITYEAEKKVKVVVDFSSPNIAKNMHVGHLRSTIIGDSMCRILEYMGHDVKRVNHIGDWGTQFGMLISHMEDTYPDFLEKQPDISDLDGFYKEAKNRFDNEEDFKTRSRETVVKLQGG
;
A
#
# COMPACT_ATOMS: atom_id res chain seq x y z
N VAL A 1 -13.46 18.92 35.47
CA VAL A 1 -13.93 17.69 36.17
C VAL A 1 -15.29 17.31 35.62
N SER A 2 -15.45 16.22 34.87
CA SER A 2 -16.76 15.79 34.34
C SER A 2 -17.71 15.32 35.44
N THR A 3 -19.01 15.56 35.29
CA THR A 3 -20.03 14.96 36.17
C THR A 3 -20.37 13.56 35.66
N LEU A 4 -20.29 12.56 36.54
CA LEU A 4 -20.67 11.17 36.26
C LEU A 4 -22.06 10.92 36.81
N LYS A 5 -22.99 10.43 35.98
CA LYS A 5 -24.30 9.99 36.44
C LYS A 5 -24.50 8.54 36.03
N ALA A 6 -24.51 7.64 37.03
CA ALA A 6 -24.97 6.29 36.83
C ALA A 6 -26.50 6.29 36.67
N GLY A 7 -27.01 5.58 35.66
CA GLY A 7 -28.43 5.46 35.39
C GLY A 7 -28.81 4.03 35.05
N LYS A 8 -30.02 3.61 35.45
CA LYS A 8 -30.62 2.36 34.98
C LYS A 8 -31.08 2.55 33.53
N GLY A 9 -30.89 1.54 32.68
CA GLY A 9 -31.40 1.54 31.32
C GLY A 9 -32.94 1.70 31.27
N PRO A 10 -33.50 2.00 30.09
CA PRO A 10 -34.93 2.23 29.90
C PRO A 10 -35.82 1.01 30.26
N ASP A 11 -35.23 -0.18 30.42
CA ASP A 11 -35.90 -1.37 30.93
C ASP A 11 -34.99 -2.20 31.86
N ASP A 12 -35.56 -3.20 32.52
CA ASP A 12 -34.83 -4.09 33.44
C ASP A 12 -33.80 -4.99 32.74
N LYS A 13 -33.78 -5.05 31.40
CA LYS A 13 -32.87 -5.86 30.59
C LYS A 13 -31.64 -5.09 30.09
N SER A 14 -31.71 -3.76 30.03
CA SER A 14 -30.69 -2.90 29.41
C SER A 14 -29.51 -2.55 30.32
N GLY A 15 -29.47 -3.05 31.56
CA GLY A 15 -28.32 -2.91 32.46
C GLY A 15 -28.13 -1.49 33.01
N PHE A 16 -26.89 -1.18 33.44
CA PHE A 16 -26.52 0.13 33.99
C PHE A 16 -25.58 0.87 33.05
N PHE A 17 -25.80 2.17 32.90
CA PHE A 17 -24.96 3.07 32.11
C PHE A 17 -24.26 4.09 32.99
N ILE A 18 -23.06 4.49 32.60
CA ILE A 18 -22.37 5.66 33.14
C ILE A 18 -22.39 6.75 32.08
N ASN A 19 -23.17 7.79 32.33
CA ASN A 19 -23.20 8.98 31.49
C ASN A 19 -22.12 9.96 31.96
N ILE A 20 -21.28 10.40 31.04
CA ILE A 20 -20.21 11.36 31.28
C ILE A 20 -20.61 12.69 30.65
N PHE A 21 -20.80 13.73 31.46
CA PHE A 21 -21.11 15.08 30.98
C PHE A 21 -19.86 15.96 31.08
N LEU A 22 -19.44 16.50 29.93
CA LEU A 22 -18.30 17.41 29.86
C LEU A 22 -18.69 18.80 30.37
N GLN A 23 -17.84 19.40 31.20
CA GLN A 23 -18.04 20.77 31.66
C GLN A 23 -17.76 21.76 30.52
N LYS A 24 -18.70 22.69 30.28
CA LYS A 24 -18.55 23.72 29.23
C LYS A 24 -17.29 24.56 29.41
N ALA A 25 -16.92 24.90 30.65
CA ALA A 25 -15.70 25.65 30.95
C ALA A 25 -14.44 24.91 30.51
N ALA A 26 -14.33 23.61 30.83
CA ALA A 26 -13.20 22.78 30.44
C ALA A 26 -13.08 22.63 28.91
N LEU A 27 -14.22 22.49 28.20
CA LEU A 27 -14.23 22.46 26.75
C LEU A 27 -13.76 23.80 26.15
N ALA A 28 -14.23 24.93 26.71
CA ALA A 28 -13.85 26.26 26.26
C ALA A 28 -12.36 26.54 26.46
N GLU A 29 -11.76 26.10 27.58
CA GLU A 29 -10.31 26.19 27.79
C GLU A 29 -9.54 25.37 26.75
N ARG A 30 -9.94 24.10 26.51
CA ARG A 30 -9.27 23.26 25.52
C ARG A 30 -9.39 23.79 24.10
N LEU A 31 -10.52 24.39 23.75
CA LEU A 31 -10.70 25.05 22.44
C LEU A 31 -9.79 26.26 22.28
N LYS A 32 -9.59 27.08 23.33
CA LYS A 32 -8.64 28.20 23.28
C LYS A 32 -7.23 27.69 22.98
N GLU A 33 -6.81 26.60 23.62
CA GLU A 33 -5.49 26.01 23.37
C GLU A 33 -5.30 25.61 21.90
N PHE A 34 -6.32 25.06 21.23
CA PHE A 34 -6.24 24.70 19.81
C PHE A 34 -6.35 25.90 18.85
N VAL A 35 -7.00 26.98 19.26
CA VAL A 35 -7.14 28.18 18.42
C VAL A 35 -5.86 29.01 18.43
N TYR A 36 -5.16 29.07 19.57
CA TYR A 36 -3.98 29.91 19.75
C TYR A 36 -2.64 29.18 19.61
N ASN A 37 -2.64 27.84 19.56
CA ASN A 37 -1.45 27.03 19.33
C ASN A 37 -1.67 26.09 18.14
N ASP A 38 -0.57 25.62 17.55
CA ASP A 38 -0.66 24.55 16.56
C ASP A 38 -1.28 23.30 17.16
N ILE A 39 -2.17 22.65 16.41
CA ILE A 39 -2.66 21.32 16.77
C ILE A 39 -1.50 20.37 16.53
N THR A 40 -0.86 19.97 17.61
CA THR A 40 0.20 18.95 17.62
C THR A 40 -0.23 17.82 18.53
N TYR A 41 0.05 16.60 18.11
CA TYR A 41 -0.11 15.42 18.94
C TYR A 41 1.18 14.61 18.89
N GLU A 42 1.63 14.15 20.05
CA GLU A 42 2.80 13.27 20.14
C GLU A 42 2.42 12.07 20.99
N ALA A 43 2.65 10.87 20.45
CA ALA A 43 2.40 9.65 21.19
C ALA A 43 3.35 9.56 22.38
N GLU A 44 2.82 9.19 23.55
CA GLU A 44 3.63 9.00 24.78
C GLU A 44 4.79 8.02 24.57
N LYS A 45 4.61 7.04 23.67
CA LYS A 45 5.63 6.07 23.31
C LYS A 45 5.86 6.04 21.80
N LYS A 46 7.05 6.47 21.38
CA LYS A 46 7.51 6.34 19.99
C LYS A 46 7.92 4.90 19.71
N VAL A 47 7.54 4.43 18.53
CA VAL A 47 7.85 3.09 18.04
C VAL A 47 8.25 3.18 16.58
N LYS A 48 8.97 2.16 16.11
CA LYS A 48 9.26 1.97 14.70
C LYS A 48 8.12 1.22 14.06
N VAL A 49 7.59 1.76 12.96
CA VAL A 49 6.48 1.16 12.22
C VAL A 49 6.89 0.95 10.78
N VAL A 50 6.72 -0.27 10.28
CA VAL A 50 6.87 -0.58 8.86
C VAL A 50 5.47 -0.68 8.27
N VAL A 51 5.23 0.08 7.20
CA VAL A 51 3.95 0.07 6.48
C VAL A 51 4.23 -0.36 5.04
N ASP A 52 3.73 -1.54 4.68
CA ASP A 52 3.76 -2.06 3.31
C ASP A 52 2.45 -1.71 2.61
N PHE A 53 2.54 -0.99 1.51
CA PHE A 53 1.39 -0.51 0.76
C PHE A 53 1.73 -0.20 -0.70
N SER A 54 0.71 0.05 -1.52
CA SER A 54 0.80 0.14 -2.98
C SER A 54 1.11 -1.22 -3.63
N SER A 55 2.34 -1.69 -3.51
CA SER A 55 2.84 -3.03 -3.89
C SER A 55 2.27 -3.56 -5.22
N PRO A 56 2.37 -2.79 -6.33
CA PRO A 56 1.88 -3.23 -7.63
C PRO A 56 2.75 -4.35 -8.21
N ASN A 57 2.17 -5.16 -9.09
CA ASN A 57 2.92 -6.10 -9.91
C ASN A 57 3.49 -5.37 -11.13
N ILE A 58 4.82 -5.38 -11.31
CA ILE A 58 5.51 -4.62 -12.37
C ILE A 58 5.07 -5.04 -13.77
N ALA A 59 4.69 -6.31 -13.94
CA ALA A 59 4.30 -6.88 -15.22
C ALA A 59 2.86 -6.52 -15.66
N LYS A 60 2.14 -5.70 -14.89
CA LYS A 60 0.76 -5.28 -15.22
C LYS A 60 0.55 -3.82 -14.87
N ASN A 61 -0.30 -3.13 -15.63
CA ASN A 61 -0.67 -1.76 -15.30
C ASN A 61 -1.28 -1.64 -13.89
N MET A 62 -0.98 -0.51 -13.25
CA MET A 62 -1.53 -0.17 -11.94
C MET A 62 -3.04 0.03 -12.06
N HIS A 63 -3.83 -0.86 -11.45
CA HIS A 63 -5.30 -0.75 -11.42
C HIS A 63 -5.83 -0.23 -10.07
N VAL A 64 -7.15 0.03 -10.00
CA VAL A 64 -7.86 0.60 -8.83
C VAL A 64 -7.63 -0.19 -7.52
N GLY A 65 -7.27 -1.47 -7.62
CA GLY A 65 -6.91 -2.31 -6.47
C GLY A 65 -5.65 -1.83 -5.75
N HIS A 66 -4.62 -1.44 -6.50
CA HIS A 66 -3.38 -0.86 -5.94
C HIS A 66 -3.60 0.58 -5.48
N LEU A 67 -4.49 1.33 -6.14
CA LEU A 67 -4.81 2.71 -5.75
C LEU A 67 -5.40 2.78 -4.33
N ARG A 68 -6.30 1.85 -3.98
CA ARG A 68 -6.86 1.77 -2.63
C ARG A 68 -5.78 1.54 -1.57
N SER A 69 -4.90 0.56 -1.79
CA SER A 69 -3.78 0.28 -0.89
C SER A 69 -2.85 1.50 -0.78
N THR A 70 -2.58 2.15 -1.91
CA THR A 70 -1.75 3.37 -1.98
C THR A 70 -2.31 4.49 -1.10
N ILE A 71 -3.60 4.82 -1.25
CA ILE A 71 -4.24 5.91 -0.51
C ILE A 71 -4.33 5.61 0.99
N ILE A 72 -4.75 4.39 1.35
CA ILE A 72 -4.91 4.00 2.76
C ILE A 72 -3.54 3.95 3.45
N GLY A 73 -2.56 3.32 2.80
CA GLY A 73 -1.22 3.18 3.34
C GLY A 73 -0.52 4.53 3.53
N ASP A 74 -0.61 5.44 2.55
CA ASP A 74 -0.04 6.78 2.69
C ASP A 74 -0.75 7.59 3.80
N SER A 75 -2.08 7.51 3.88
CA SER A 75 -2.85 8.17 4.96
C SER A 75 -2.46 7.66 6.34
N MET A 76 -2.27 6.35 6.50
CA MET A 76 -1.79 5.76 7.74
C MET A 76 -0.37 6.22 8.09
N CYS A 77 0.54 6.26 7.11
CA CYS A 77 1.91 6.73 7.34
C CYS A 77 1.90 8.18 7.84
N ARG A 78 1.11 9.05 7.21
CA ARG A 78 0.98 10.46 7.63
C ARG A 78 0.44 10.59 9.06
N ILE A 79 -0.57 9.80 9.43
CA ILE A 79 -1.11 9.81 10.80
C ILE A 79 -0.02 9.38 11.80
N LEU A 80 0.68 8.29 11.52
CA LEU A 80 1.72 7.75 12.40
C LEU A 80 2.93 8.69 12.53
N GLU A 81 3.35 9.31 11.44
CA GLU A 81 4.41 10.33 11.44
C GLU A 81 3.98 11.57 12.20
N TYR A 82 2.74 12.02 12.02
CA TYR A 82 2.17 13.13 12.78
C TYR A 82 2.13 12.84 14.28
N MET A 83 1.88 11.59 14.68
CA MET A 83 2.00 11.13 16.08
C MET A 83 3.44 10.98 16.59
N GLY A 84 4.46 11.20 15.75
CA GLY A 84 5.87 11.15 16.11
C GLY A 84 6.54 9.77 16.01
N HIS A 85 5.95 8.80 15.32
CA HIS A 85 6.56 7.48 15.09
C HIS A 85 7.64 7.52 13.99
N ASP A 86 8.62 6.61 14.07
CA ASP A 86 9.60 6.38 12.99
C ASP A 86 8.97 5.41 11.97
N VAL A 87 8.44 5.96 10.88
CA VAL A 87 7.71 5.20 9.87
C VAL A 87 8.61 4.86 8.68
N LYS A 88 8.65 3.58 8.32
CA LYS A 88 9.27 3.06 7.10
C LYS A 88 8.18 2.63 6.12
N ARG A 89 8.06 3.40 5.05
CA ARG A 89 7.22 3.09 3.90
C ARG A 89 7.90 2.02 3.06
N VAL A 90 7.23 0.91 2.81
CA VAL A 90 7.71 -0.19 1.97
C VAL A 90 6.76 -0.34 0.80
N ASN A 91 7.33 -0.42 -0.40
CA ASN A 91 6.60 -0.78 -1.61
C ASN A 91 7.10 -2.16 -2.04
N HIS A 92 6.41 -3.21 -1.61
CA HIS A 92 6.76 -4.60 -1.89
C HIS A 92 6.27 -5.01 -3.28
N ILE A 93 6.91 -4.43 -4.29
CA ILE A 93 6.58 -4.63 -5.70
C ILE A 93 6.70 -6.11 -6.10
N GLY A 94 5.80 -6.56 -6.97
CA GLY A 94 5.85 -7.91 -7.55
C GLY A 94 6.86 -7.98 -8.69
N ASP A 95 8.15 -7.92 -8.38
CA ASP A 95 9.28 -7.92 -9.32
C ASP A 95 9.91 -9.30 -9.54
N TRP A 96 9.35 -10.34 -8.92
CA TRP A 96 9.84 -11.71 -9.03
C TRP A 96 8.70 -12.66 -9.40
N GLY A 97 8.90 -13.46 -10.45
CA GLY A 97 7.94 -14.49 -10.85
C GLY A 97 8.13 -15.03 -12.27
N THR A 98 7.39 -16.08 -12.60
CA THR A 98 7.51 -16.77 -13.90
C THR A 98 7.09 -15.90 -15.08
N GLN A 99 6.30 -14.85 -14.83
CA GLN A 99 5.93 -13.86 -15.84
C GLN A 99 7.13 -13.12 -16.43
N PHE A 100 8.24 -12.98 -15.69
CA PHE A 100 9.44 -12.33 -16.21
C PHE A 100 10.12 -13.14 -17.30
N GLY A 101 10.03 -14.47 -17.26
CA GLY A 101 10.64 -15.31 -18.30
C GLY A 101 10.06 -15.07 -19.69
N MET A 102 8.73 -15.00 -19.78
CA MET A 102 8.08 -14.70 -21.06
C MET A 102 8.32 -13.26 -21.50
N LEU A 103 8.39 -12.29 -20.58
CA LEU A 103 8.66 -10.90 -20.91
C LEU A 103 10.09 -10.71 -21.43
N ILE A 104 11.08 -11.35 -20.79
CA ILE A 104 12.48 -11.29 -21.22
C ILE A 104 12.65 -11.98 -22.56
N SER A 105 12.14 -13.21 -22.74
CA SER A 105 12.23 -13.91 -24.02
C SER A 105 11.48 -13.18 -25.14
N HIS A 106 10.37 -12.50 -24.83
CA HIS A 106 9.70 -11.64 -25.81
C HIS A 106 10.56 -10.42 -26.17
N MET A 107 11.19 -9.78 -25.18
CA MET A 107 12.07 -8.63 -25.39
C MET A 107 13.29 -9.00 -26.25
N GLU A 108 13.92 -10.15 -26.00
CA GLU A 108 15.05 -10.66 -26.78
C GLU A 108 14.68 -10.87 -28.26
N ASP A 109 13.49 -11.41 -28.52
CA ASP A 109 13.01 -11.64 -29.88
C ASP A 109 12.62 -10.32 -30.60
N THR A 110 11.97 -9.39 -29.88
CA THR A 110 11.44 -8.13 -30.45
C THR A 110 12.53 -7.07 -30.61
N TYR A 111 13.51 -7.05 -29.70
CA TYR A 111 14.60 -6.07 -29.66
C TYR A 111 15.94 -6.80 -29.50
N PRO A 112 16.50 -7.40 -30.57
CA PRO A 112 17.75 -8.16 -30.48
C PRO A 112 18.95 -7.33 -30.01
N ASP A 113 18.89 -6.01 -30.20
CA ASP A 113 19.89 -5.02 -29.81
C ASP A 113 19.59 -4.31 -28.47
N PHE A 114 18.68 -4.86 -27.64
CA PHE A 114 18.22 -4.21 -26.40
C PHE A 114 19.33 -3.83 -25.39
N LEU A 115 20.49 -4.50 -25.46
CA LEU A 115 21.68 -4.19 -24.65
C LEU A 115 22.41 -2.92 -25.11
N GLU A 116 22.38 -2.62 -26.40
CA GLU A 116 23.02 -1.44 -27.00
C GLU A 116 22.05 -0.28 -27.15
N LYS A 117 20.78 -0.60 -27.46
CA LYS A 117 19.71 0.37 -27.67
C LYS A 117 18.53 0.03 -26.77
N GLN A 118 18.27 0.89 -25.79
CA GLN A 118 17.14 0.71 -24.90
C GLN A 118 15.83 0.65 -25.70
N PRO A 119 15.02 -0.41 -25.52
CA PRO A 119 13.75 -0.54 -26.21
C PRO A 119 12.74 0.48 -25.66
N ASP A 120 11.95 1.09 -26.55
CA ASP A 120 10.85 1.97 -26.16
C ASP A 120 9.61 1.12 -25.87
N ILE A 121 9.47 0.71 -24.60
CA ILE A 121 8.31 -0.06 -24.11
C ILE A 121 7.39 0.89 -23.33
N SER A 122 6.72 1.78 -24.06
CA SER A 122 5.75 2.71 -23.47
C SER A 122 4.39 2.05 -23.16
N ASP A 123 3.99 1.02 -23.92
CA ASP A 123 2.78 0.21 -23.66
C ASP A 123 3.12 -1.15 -23.03
N LEU A 124 3.28 -1.17 -21.70
CA LEU A 124 3.56 -2.38 -20.94
C LEU A 124 2.42 -3.41 -21.00
N ASP A 125 1.16 -2.95 -21.11
CA ASP A 125 0.01 -3.85 -21.18
C ASP A 125 -0.06 -4.56 -22.54
N GLY A 126 0.21 -3.83 -23.63
CA GLY A 126 0.36 -4.40 -24.97
C GLY A 126 1.48 -5.42 -25.01
N PHE A 127 2.67 -5.03 -24.54
CA PHE A 127 3.85 -5.90 -24.49
C PHE A 127 3.60 -7.18 -23.67
N TYR A 128 2.93 -7.06 -22.52
CA TYR A 128 2.55 -8.22 -21.71
C TYR A 128 1.55 -9.13 -22.44
N LYS A 129 0.53 -8.57 -23.09
CA LYS A 129 -0.48 -9.35 -23.83
C LYS A 129 0.14 -10.10 -25.01
N GLU A 130 1.06 -9.48 -25.73
CA GLU A 130 1.81 -10.10 -26.83
C GLU A 130 2.66 -11.25 -26.31
N ALA A 131 3.50 -11.02 -25.30
CA ALA A 131 4.31 -12.07 -24.66
C ALA A 131 3.44 -13.22 -24.14
N LYS A 132 2.29 -12.91 -23.53
CA LYS A 132 1.35 -13.91 -23.01
C LYS A 132 0.71 -14.73 -24.13
N ASN A 133 0.32 -14.08 -25.23
CA ASN A 133 -0.24 -14.76 -26.39
C ASN A 133 0.76 -15.74 -27.02
N ARG A 134 2.03 -15.34 -27.12
CA ARG A 134 3.12 -16.21 -27.58
C ARG A 134 3.33 -17.37 -26.60
N PHE A 135 3.34 -17.10 -25.30
CA PHE A 135 3.49 -18.13 -24.26
C PHE A 135 2.39 -19.20 -24.29
N ASP A 136 1.16 -18.82 -24.61
CA ASP A 136 0.02 -19.75 -24.63
C ASP A 136 -0.10 -20.54 -25.95
N ASN A 137 0.42 -20.01 -27.06
CA ASN A 137 0.23 -20.60 -28.40
C ASN A 137 1.51 -21.15 -29.07
N GLU A 138 2.71 -20.77 -28.61
CA GLU A 138 4.00 -21.22 -29.16
C GLU A 138 4.74 -22.12 -28.14
N GLU A 139 4.79 -23.43 -28.36
CA GLU A 139 5.39 -24.38 -27.40
C GLU A 139 6.91 -24.19 -27.24
N ASP A 140 7.61 -23.82 -28.32
CA ASP A 140 9.05 -23.50 -28.29
C ASP A 140 9.31 -22.24 -27.45
N PHE A 141 8.48 -21.19 -27.62
CA PHE A 141 8.59 -19.95 -26.85
C PHE A 141 8.28 -20.18 -25.37
N LYS A 142 7.29 -21.01 -25.06
CA LYS A 142 6.94 -21.39 -23.69
C LYS A 142 8.08 -22.14 -22.99
N THR A 143 8.75 -23.04 -23.70
CA THR A 143 9.92 -23.77 -23.19
C THR A 143 11.08 -22.82 -22.92
N ARG A 144 11.45 -21.97 -23.90
CA ARG A 144 12.47 -20.93 -23.72
C ARG A 144 12.16 -20.01 -22.54
N SER A 145 10.92 -19.53 -22.45
CA SER A 145 10.48 -18.65 -21.36
C SER A 145 10.69 -19.28 -19.98
N ARG A 146 10.40 -20.58 -19.82
CA ARG A 146 10.63 -21.30 -18.55
C ARG A 146 12.12 -21.42 -18.22
N GLU A 147 12.95 -21.72 -19.21
CA GLU A 147 14.40 -21.77 -19.03
C GLU A 147 14.97 -20.40 -18.64
N THR A 148 14.45 -19.33 -19.25
CA THR A 148 14.82 -17.94 -18.92
C THR A 148 14.51 -17.60 -17.46
N VAL A 149 13.39 -18.06 -16.91
CA VAL A 149 13.10 -17.90 -15.46
C VAL A 149 14.17 -18.58 -14.62
N VAL A 150 14.56 -19.81 -14.97
CA VAL A 150 15.58 -20.55 -14.21
C VAL A 150 16.93 -19.84 -14.27
N LYS A 151 17.31 -19.31 -15.44
CA LYS A 151 18.52 -18.49 -15.59
C LYS A 151 18.45 -17.24 -14.71
N LEU A 152 17.34 -16.50 -14.74
CA LEU A 152 17.15 -15.30 -13.93
C LEU A 152 17.23 -15.61 -12.42
N GLN A 153 16.71 -16.76 -11.99
CA GLN A 153 16.77 -17.20 -10.59
C GLN A 153 18.15 -17.68 -10.15
N GLY A 154 19.00 -18.08 -11.11
CA GLY A 154 20.35 -18.58 -10.86
C GLY A 154 21.38 -17.50 -10.49
N GLY A 155 21.07 -16.22 -10.77
CA GLY A 155 22.03 -15.11 -10.70
C GLY A 155 23.02 -15.12 -11.86
#